data_AF-A0A418BXX3-F1
#
_entry.id   AF-A0A418BXX3-F1
#
_cell.length_a   1.000
_cell.length_b   1.000
_cell.length_c   1.000
_cell.angle_alpha   90.00
_cell.angle_beta   90.00
_cell.angle_gamma   90.00
#
_symmetry.space_group_name_H-M   'P 1'
#
loop_
_entity.id
_entity.type
_entity.pdbx_description
1 polymer ?
#
loop_
_entity_poly.entity_id
_entity_poly.type
_entity_poly.pdbx_seq_one_letter_code
_entity_poly.pdbx_strand_id
1 'polypeptide(L)'
;MFIKVFKTIQSQNDVTADFQHQAQLIRNLILDWKYRASTEDGMVIMAQNLLNLLWRSVRLLLVPDVFFRFFAAVVSLQVLFELGAAARRVGLKLLLQCSAKGRQRLKLHTAMERATTLEKRSALGQELDVLEGHDKWRNDPSSGLFLYERVQRKIAMYRRLQSERDIMGIMFSLRAGLLRKHWGLGNPRLYGVSHVGTKHVVDEYMEAVLTSMDLVLQSRGSRSSHTLAKPHDDDDALSLDNKLAFFSETRHAFGRSALMLSGGGGLGLYHTGIVKTLVEEGLLPTVLSGSSAGSIVAGCVGVRTDEELSEVFQDGHLDLSFFDANVTARERAHYTPAWLAAVEGFVPGFAKLQEAVVLAGRFLDKGYILDISRLKVIILKNLFFIYEVCWDVCRDYPQLLNYLTAPNVLVWSASLASCAIPMVFSPVELYGKDQVPT
;
A
#
# COMPACT_ATOMS: atom_id res chain seq x y z
N MET A 1 31.77 -27.49 -38.76
CA MET A 1 32.05 -27.21 -37.32
C MET A 1 32.98 -25.99 -37.16
N PHE A 2 34.22 -26.04 -37.66
CA PHE A 2 35.24 -24.98 -37.53
C PHE A 2 34.78 -23.52 -37.72
N ILE A 3 33.93 -23.21 -38.71
CA ILE A 3 33.48 -21.82 -38.97
C ILE A 3 32.73 -21.20 -37.78
N LYS A 4 31.98 -21.99 -36.98
CA LYS A 4 31.35 -21.48 -35.74
C LYS A 4 32.42 -21.13 -34.70
N VAL A 5 33.39 -22.02 -34.49
CA VAL A 5 34.49 -21.83 -33.53
C VAL A 5 35.31 -20.57 -33.88
N PHE A 6 35.63 -20.37 -35.16
CA PHE A 6 36.35 -19.18 -35.61
C PHE A 6 35.59 -17.88 -35.32
N LYS A 7 34.27 -17.83 -35.58
CA LYS A 7 33.44 -16.66 -35.23
C LYS A 7 33.38 -16.40 -33.72
N THR A 8 33.33 -17.44 -32.88
CA THR A 8 33.34 -17.28 -31.41
C THR A 8 34.69 -16.81 -30.88
N ILE A 9 35.81 -17.25 -31.47
CA ILE A 9 37.14 -16.75 -31.10
C ILE A 9 37.30 -15.28 -31.55
N GLN A 10 36.83 -14.95 -32.75
CA GLN A 10 36.92 -13.59 -33.28
C GLN A 10 36.10 -12.59 -32.44
N SER A 11 34.87 -12.93 -32.03
CA SER A 11 34.10 -12.06 -31.14
C SER A 11 34.68 -11.95 -29.72
N GLN A 12 35.40 -12.96 -29.22
CA GLN A 12 36.13 -12.87 -27.94
C GLN A 12 37.33 -11.92 -28.03
N ASN A 13 38.04 -11.89 -29.16
CA ASN A 13 39.12 -10.93 -29.39
C ASN A 13 38.58 -9.50 -29.54
N ASP A 14 37.48 -9.30 -30.27
CA ASP A 14 36.85 -7.97 -30.42
C ASP A 14 36.36 -7.43 -29.06
N VAL A 15 35.69 -8.27 -28.26
CA VAL A 15 35.19 -7.90 -26.92
C VAL A 15 36.33 -7.61 -25.93
N THR A 16 37.43 -8.37 -25.96
CA THR A 16 38.58 -8.09 -25.07
C THR A 16 39.33 -6.82 -25.46
N ALA A 17 39.40 -6.48 -26.75
CA ALA A 17 39.92 -5.20 -27.22
C ALA A 17 39.06 -4.00 -26.77
N ASP A 18 37.72 -4.08 -26.90
CA ASP A 18 36.83 -2.98 -26.48
C ASP A 18 36.84 -2.78 -24.95
N PHE A 19 37.02 -3.85 -24.15
CA PHE A 19 37.26 -3.74 -22.70
C PHE A 19 38.59 -3.05 -22.34
N GLN A 20 39.70 -3.37 -23.03
CA GLN A 20 40.98 -2.68 -22.82
C GLN A 20 40.87 -1.19 -23.17
N HIS A 21 40.15 -0.88 -24.25
CA HIS A 21 39.94 0.49 -24.71
C HIS A 21 38.96 1.27 -23.79
N GLN A 22 37.94 0.62 -23.21
CA GLN A 22 37.14 1.21 -22.11
C GLN A 22 38.00 1.53 -20.89
N ALA A 23 38.88 0.63 -20.45
CA ALA A 23 39.78 0.88 -19.32
C ALA A 23 40.71 2.09 -19.58
N GLN A 24 41.17 2.25 -20.82
CA GLN A 24 41.94 3.41 -21.26
C GLN A 24 41.12 4.70 -21.26
N LEU A 25 39.85 4.67 -21.70
CA LEU A 25 38.93 5.81 -21.64
C LEU A 25 38.61 6.22 -20.19
N ILE A 26 38.39 5.26 -19.28
CA ILE A 26 38.18 5.52 -17.85
C ILE A 26 39.44 6.17 -17.24
N ARG A 27 40.63 5.67 -17.57
CA ARG A 27 41.90 6.25 -17.14
C ARG A 27 42.08 7.68 -17.65
N ASN A 28 41.72 7.96 -18.90
CA ASN A 28 41.75 9.31 -19.47
C ASN A 28 40.74 10.23 -18.76
N LEU A 29 39.51 9.77 -18.51
CA LEU A 29 38.49 10.55 -17.79
C LEU A 29 38.93 10.93 -16.37
N ILE A 30 39.61 10.02 -15.65
CA ILE A 30 40.18 10.29 -14.32
C ILE A 30 41.32 11.32 -14.39
N LEU A 31 42.11 11.32 -15.47
CA LEU A 31 43.17 12.32 -15.69
C LEU A 31 42.60 13.69 -16.10
N ASP A 32 41.61 13.72 -17.00
CA ASP A 32 40.90 14.95 -17.38
C ASP A 32 40.20 15.57 -16.15
N TRP A 33 39.51 14.76 -15.34
CA TRP A 33 38.90 15.23 -14.09
C TRP A 33 39.93 15.80 -13.11
N LYS A 34 41.10 15.16 -12.97
CA LYS A 34 42.16 15.60 -12.04
C LYS A 34 42.93 16.85 -12.50
N TYR A 35 43.06 17.08 -13.81
CA TYR A 35 43.96 18.11 -14.36
C TYR A 35 43.30 19.15 -15.28
N ARG A 36 42.03 18.98 -15.67
CA ARG A 36 41.31 19.86 -16.60
C ARG A 36 39.90 20.28 -16.16
N ALA A 37 39.38 19.78 -15.04
CA ALA A 37 38.05 20.16 -14.54
C ALA A 37 37.92 21.63 -14.09
N SER A 38 39.02 22.39 -14.06
CA SER A 38 39.04 23.83 -13.74
C SER A 38 38.98 24.76 -14.97
N THR A 39 38.89 24.22 -16.19
CA THR A 39 38.73 25.03 -17.43
C THR A 39 37.48 24.60 -18.21
N GLU A 40 36.80 25.55 -18.84
CA GLU A 40 35.53 25.31 -19.54
C GLU A 40 35.70 24.33 -20.72
N ASP A 41 36.76 24.50 -21.54
CA ASP A 41 37.12 23.55 -22.60
C ASP A 41 37.38 22.13 -22.07
N GLY A 42 38.01 22.04 -20.88
CA GLY A 42 38.28 20.78 -20.20
C GLY A 42 37.01 20.05 -19.79
N MET A 43 36.01 20.79 -19.30
CA MET A 43 34.69 20.26 -18.97
C MET A 43 33.93 19.76 -20.20
N VAL A 44 34.02 20.45 -21.35
CA VAL A 44 33.41 20.00 -22.62
C VAL A 44 34.05 18.69 -23.10
N ILE A 45 35.38 18.58 -23.07
CA ILE A 45 36.10 17.35 -23.45
C ILE A 45 35.74 16.20 -22.49
N MET A 46 35.68 16.45 -21.18
CA MET A 46 35.29 15.45 -20.19
C MET A 46 33.84 14.97 -20.41
N ALA A 47 32.90 15.86 -20.75
CA ALA A 47 31.53 15.50 -21.06
C ALA A 47 31.42 14.63 -22.33
N GLN A 48 32.18 14.95 -23.39
CA GLN A 48 32.24 14.13 -24.60
C GLN A 48 32.86 12.74 -24.34
N ASN A 49 33.93 12.67 -23.53
CA ASN A 49 34.55 11.40 -23.14
C ASN A 49 33.59 10.55 -22.28
N LEU A 50 32.84 11.16 -21.37
CA LEU A 50 31.81 10.48 -20.56
C LEU A 50 30.65 9.97 -21.42
N LEU A 51 30.16 10.78 -22.38
CA LEU A 51 29.07 10.37 -23.28
C LEU A 51 29.49 9.21 -24.19
N ASN A 52 30.72 9.22 -24.72
CA ASN A 52 31.28 8.11 -25.48
C ASN A 52 31.44 6.84 -24.63
N LEU A 53 31.85 6.97 -23.36
CA LEU A 53 31.93 5.84 -22.42
C LEU A 53 30.55 5.25 -22.14
N LEU A 54 29.53 6.08 -21.89
CA LEU A 54 28.15 5.66 -21.68
C LEU A 54 27.58 4.96 -22.92
N TRP A 55 27.75 5.54 -24.11
CA TRP A 55 27.26 4.97 -25.36
C TRP A 55 27.89 3.61 -25.68
N ARG A 56 29.21 3.45 -25.46
CA ARG A 56 29.88 2.15 -25.55
C ARG A 56 29.42 1.16 -24.48
N SER A 57 29.17 1.61 -23.25
CA SER A 57 28.68 0.74 -22.18
C SER A 57 27.27 0.20 -22.49
N VAL A 58 26.40 1.04 -23.06
CA VAL A 58 25.09 0.62 -23.60
C VAL A 58 25.29 -0.36 -24.77
N ARG A 59 26.22 -0.09 -25.69
CA ARG A 59 26.52 -1.00 -26.82
C ARG A 59 27.04 -2.37 -26.36
N LEU A 60 27.86 -2.43 -25.32
CA LEU A 60 28.33 -3.68 -24.70
C LEU A 60 27.22 -4.40 -23.94
N LEU A 61 26.31 -3.68 -23.27
CA LEU A 61 25.07 -4.24 -22.72
C LEU A 61 24.07 -4.73 -23.79
N LEU A 62 24.20 -4.27 -25.04
CA LEU A 62 23.46 -4.78 -26.19
C LEU A 62 24.13 -5.98 -26.88
N VAL A 63 25.33 -6.40 -26.45
CA VAL A 63 25.94 -7.67 -26.88
C VAL A 63 25.31 -8.81 -26.07
N PRO A 64 24.58 -9.75 -26.69
CA PRO A 64 23.79 -10.75 -25.94
C PRO A 64 24.62 -11.60 -24.98
N ASP A 65 25.84 -12.01 -25.37
CA ASP A 65 26.75 -12.81 -24.53
C ASP A 65 27.23 -12.05 -23.29
N VAL A 66 27.38 -10.72 -23.36
CA VAL A 66 27.83 -9.88 -22.24
C VAL A 66 26.66 -9.60 -21.31
N PHE A 67 25.51 -9.21 -21.86
CA PHE A 67 24.25 -9.07 -21.11
C PHE A 67 23.91 -10.34 -20.33
N PHE A 68 23.93 -11.50 -21.01
CA PHE A 68 23.56 -12.78 -20.39
C PHE A 68 24.51 -13.16 -19.25
N ARG A 69 25.81 -12.86 -19.34
CA ARG A 69 26.77 -13.07 -18.25
C ARG A 69 26.49 -12.19 -17.04
N PHE A 70 26.23 -10.90 -17.24
CA PHE A 70 25.87 -9.99 -16.14
C PHE A 70 24.52 -10.35 -15.51
N PHE A 71 23.51 -10.67 -16.33
CA PHE A 71 22.21 -11.14 -15.88
C PHE A 71 22.33 -12.43 -15.05
N ALA A 72 23.05 -13.43 -15.56
CA ALA A 72 23.30 -14.67 -14.83
C ALA A 72 24.04 -14.43 -13.51
N ALA A 73 25.06 -13.57 -13.48
CA ALA A 73 25.79 -13.23 -12.26
C ALA A 73 24.90 -12.54 -11.21
N VAL A 74 24.05 -11.59 -11.62
CA VAL A 74 23.10 -10.90 -10.73
C VAL A 74 22.03 -11.88 -10.20
N VAL A 75 21.49 -12.74 -11.07
CA VAL A 75 20.52 -13.78 -10.67
C VAL A 75 21.16 -14.78 -9.70
N SER A 76 22.38 -15.26 -9.96
CA SER A 76 23.12 -16.14 -9.05
C SER A 76 23.41 -15.48 -7.70
N LEU A 77 23.75 -14.19 -7.68
CA LEU A 77 23.98 -13.44 -6.44
C LEU A 77 22.68 -13.26 -5.64
N GLN A 78 21.56 -12.95 -6.29
CA GLN A 78 20.24 -12.87 -5.67
C GLN A 78 19.79 -14.22 -5.10
N VAL A 79 19.98 -15.31 -5.85
CA VAL A 79 19.68 -16.68 -5.39
C VAL A 79 20.54 -17.04 -4.17
N LEU A 80 21.83 -16.70 -4.17
CA LEU A 80 22.73 -16.96 -3.04
C LEU A 80 22.35 -16.12 -1.80
N PHE A 81 21.90 -14.88 -1.99
CA PHE A 81 21.36 -14.04 -0.93
C PHE A 81 20.08 -14.63 -0.32
N GLU A 82 19.11 -15.07 -1.14
CA GLU A 82 17.88 -15.71 -0.68
C GLU A 82 18.15 -17.04 0.03
N LEU A 83 19.07 -17.86 -0.49
CA LEU A 83 19.52 -19.10 0.17
C LEU A 83 20.17 -18.81 1.52
N GLY A 84 20.99 -17.76 1.62
CA GLY A 84 21.55 -17.29 2.90
C GLY A 84 20.48 -16.82 3.88
N ALA A 85 19.47 -16.08 3.41
CA ALA A 85 18.34 -15.64 4.21
C ALA A 85 17.43 -16.81 4.63
N ALA A 86 17.25 -17.84 3.79
CA ALA A 86 16.54 -19.06 4.12
C ALA A 86 17.31 -19.89 5.17
N ALA A 87 18.61 -20.09 4.98
CA ALA A 87 19.47 -20.79 5.94
C ALA A 87 19.46 -20.13 7.33
N ARG A 88 19.54 -18.79 7.38
CA ARG A 88 19.38 -18.02 8.63
C ARG A 88 18.00 -18.23 9.28
N ARG A 89 16.91 -18.21 8.50
CA ARG A 89 15.54 -18.47 8.99
C ARG A 89 15.39 -19.89 9.56
N VAL A 90 15.96 -20.90 8.91
CA VAL A 90 15.95 -22.31 9.40
C VAL A 90 16.79 -22.45 10.66
N GLY A 91 18.02 -21.93 10.67
CA GLY A 91 18.92 -21.98 11.83
C GLY A 91 18.33 -21.30 13.07
N LEU A 92 17.67 -20.14 12.90
CA LEU A 92 16.99 -19.46 14.00
C LEU A 92 15.80 -20.28 14.53
N LYS A 93 15.01 -20.93 13.66
CA LYS A 93 13.91 -21.81 14.08
C LYS A 93 14.42 -23.03 14.86
N LEU A 94 15.51 -23.66 14.42
CA LEU A 94 16.15 -24.78 15.14
C LEU A 94 16.67 -24.34 16.52
N LEU A 95 17.35 -23.20 16.60
CA LEU A 95 17.88 -22.66 17.86
C LEU A 95 16.74 -22.31 18.85
N LEU A 96 15.64 -21.74 18.35
CA LEU A 96 14.42 -21.51 19.16
C LEU A 96 13.79 -22.84 19.62
N GLN A 97 13.81 -23.89 18.80
CA GLN A 97 13.28 -25.21 19.17
C GLN A 97 14.07 -25.89 20.31
N CYS A 98 15.34 -25.55 20.53
CA CYS A 98 16.10 -26.05 21.69
C CYS A 98 15.52 -25.57 23.03
N SER A 99 15.02 -24.34 23.11
CA SER A 99 14.47 -23.74 24.35
C SER A 99 12.99 -24.04 24.54
N ALA A 100 12.56 -24.34 25.78
CA ALA A 100 11.13 -24.49 26.10
C ALA A 100 10.32 -23.22 25.77
N LYS A 101 10.84 -22.04 26.14
CA LYS A 101 10.22 -20.75 25.78
C LYS A 101 10.22 -20.52 24.27
N GLY A 102 11.28 -20.92 23.56
CA GLY A 102 11.37 -20.78 22.10
C GLY A 102 10.41 -21.72 21.34
N ARG A 103 10.16 -22.93 21.85
CA ARG A 103 9.10 -23.82 21.35
C ARG A 103 7.70 -23.23 21.56
N GLN A 104 7.43 -22.65 22.73
CA GLN A 104 6.15 -21.98 23.00
C GLN A 104 5.97 -20.75 22.10
N ARG A 105 7.00 -19.91 21.97
CA ARG A 105 7.04 -18.76 21.03
C ARG A 105 6.70 -19.18 19.60
N LEU A 106 7.35 -20.23 19.10
CA LEU A 106 7.10 -20.75 17.75
C LEU A 106 5.67 -21.31 17.59
N LYS A 107 5.15 -22.01 18.61
CA LYS A 107 3.76 -22.51 18.62
C LYS A 107 2.75 -21.35 18.55
N LEU A 108 2.92 -20.31 19.36
CA LEU A 108 2.05 -19.12 19.38
C LEU A 108 2.12 -18.37 18.04
N HIS A 109 3.32 -18.10 17.53
CA HIS A 109 3.49 -17.43 16.24
C HIS A 109 2.82 -18.22 15.09
N THR A 110 3.01 -19.54 15.03
CA THR A 110 2.36 -20.40 14.02
C THR A 110 0.84 -20.52 14.22
N ALA A 111 0.33 -20.37 15.44
CA ALA A 111 -1.10 -20.29 15.69
C ALA A 111 -1.69 -18.93 15.26
N MET A 112 -0.95 -17.83 15.49
CA MET A 112 -1.31 -16.46 15.12
C MET A 112 -1.26 -16.23 13.60
N GLU A 113 -0.32 -16.88 12.89
CA GLU A 113 -0.29 -16.97 11.41
C GLU A 113 -1.49 -17.74 10.84
N ARG A 114 -2.14 -18.59 11.63
CA ARG A 114 -3.30 -19.43 11.26
C ARG A 114 -4.61 -18.96 11.90
N ALA A 115 -4.63 -17.80 12.52
CA ALA A 115 -5.83 -17.21 13.10
C ALA A 115 -6.65 -16.53 12.00
N THR A 116 -7.90 -16.97 11.82
CA THR A 116 -8.84 -16.46 10.80
C THR A 116 -9.75 -15.34 11.31
N THR A 117 -9.79 -15.08 12.62
CA THR A 117 -10.59 -14.01 13.24
C THR A 117 -9.71 -13.09 14.08
N LEU A 118 -10.08 -11.81 14.19
CA LEU A 118 -9.29 -10.82 14.91
C LEU A 118 -9.19 -11.14 16.41
N GLU A 119 -10.30 -11.51 17.05
CA GLU A 119 -10.33 -11.91 18.47
C GLU A 119 -9.26 -12.96 18.80
N LYS A 120 -9.23 -14.04 18.01
CA LYS A 120 -8.31 -15.17 18.19
C LYS A 120 -6.86 -14.76 17.91
N ARG A 121 -6.65 -13.89 16.93
CA ARG A 121 -5.33 -13.32 16.63
C ARG A 121 -4.85 -12.41 17.77
N SER A 122 -5.74 -11.61 18.34
CA SER A 122 -5.49 -10.70 19.46
C SER A 122 -5.12 -11.47 20.73
N ALA A 123 -5.91 -12.47 21.14
CA ALA A 123 -5.61 -13.31 22.30
C ALA A 123 -4.23 -14.00 22.19
N LEU A 124 -3.92 -14.59 21.03
CA LEU A 124 -2.61 -15.21 20.77
C LEU A 124 -1.46 -14.20 20.72
N GLY A 125 -1.72 -12.99 20.22
CA GLY A 125 -0.76 -11.88 20.23
C GLY A 125 -0.46 -11.37 21.64
N GLN A 126 -1.47 -11.31 22.52
CA GLN A 126 -1.30 -10.92 23.92
C GLN A 126 -0.50 -11.98 24.71
N GLU A 127 -0.78 -13.28 24.52
CA GLU A 127 0.06 -14.35 25.07
C GLU A 127 1.53 -14.24 24.60
N LEU A 128 1.74 -13.87 23.33
CA LEU A 128 3.05 -13.70 22.74
C LEU A 128 3.77 -12.45 23.29
N ASP A 129 3.08 -11.33 23.46
CA ASP A 129 3.61 -10.10 24.05
C ASP A 129 4.02 -10.28 25.52
N VAL A 130 3.30 -11.10 26.29
CA VAL A 130 3.69 -11.48 27.67
C VAL A 130 4.94 -12.37 27.65
N LEU A 131 5.04 -13.31 26.70
CA LEU A 131 6.18 -14.23 26.59
C LEU A 131 7.46 -13.54 26.07
N GLU A 132 7.32 -12.58 25.16
CA GLU A 132 8.41 -11.77 24.60
C GLU A 132 8.78 -10.58 25.51
N GLY A 133 7.89 -10.20 26.43
CA GLY A 133 8.10 -9.15 27.43
C GLY A 133 7.66 -7.74 26.98
N HIS A 134 7.00 -7.64 25.83
CA HIS A 134 6.44 -6.39 25.31
C HIS A 134 5.35 -5.80 26.22
N ASP A 135 4.64 -6.63 26.97
CA ASP A 135 3.72 -6.18 28.03
C ASP A 135 4.39 -5.19 29.00
N LYS A 136 5.62 -5.48 29.45
CA LYS A 136 6.39 -4.56 30.31
C LYS A 136 6.72 -3.25 29.61
N TRP A 137 6.96 -3.30 28.30
CA TRP A 137 7.15 -2.11 27.49
C TRP A 137 5.85 -1.32 27.29
N ARG A 138 4.68 -1.97 27.19
CA ARG A 138 3.37 -1.29 27.11
C ARG A 138 3.01 -0.58 28.42
N ASN A 139 3.36 -1.19 29.56
CA ASN A 139 3.12 -0.68 30.91
C ASN A 139 4.03 0.49 31.31
N ASP A 140 5.29 0.51 30.88
CA ASP A 140 6.16 1.68 31.04
C ASP A 140 5.65 2.86 30.17
N PRO A 141 5.29 4.03 30.70
CA PRO A 141 4.91 5.18 29.87
C PRO A 141 6.11 5.80 29.13
N SER A 142 7.36 5.52 29.55
CA SER A 142 8.55 6.19 29.03
C SER A 142 8.83 5.83 27.56
N SER A 143 9.21 6.85 26.77
CA SER A 143 9.66 6.65 25.40
C SER A 143 10.33 7.92 24.85
N GLY A 144 11.36 7.73 24.01
CA GLY A 144 11.88 8.79 23.14
C GLY A 144 11.08 9.00 21.85
N LEU A 145 10.01 8.23 21.61
CA LEU A 145 9.22 8.27 20.37
C LEU A 145 8.06 9.29 20.39
N PHE A 146 7.63 9.71 21.59
CA PHE A 146 6.54 10.66 21.82
C PHE A 146 6.69 11.35 23.20
N LEU A 147 6.06 12.51 23.39
CA LEU A 147 6.21 13.32 24.61
C LEU A 147 5.25 12.88 25.72
N TYR A 148 5.48 11.69 26.30
CA TYR A 148 4.60 11.05 27.28
C TYR A 148 4.19 11.95 28.46
N GLU A 149 5.09 12.77 29.01
CA GLU A 149 4.77 13.72 30.10
C GLU A 149 3.69 14.75 29.74
N ARG A 150 3.55 15.10 28.45
CA ARG A 150 2.52 16.03 27.98
C ARG A 150 1.18 15.31 27.83
N VAL A 151 1.22 14.06 27.38
CA VAL A 151 0.07 13.15 27.32
C VAL A 151 -0.51 12.94 28.73
N GLN A 152 0.32 12.53 29.70
CA GLN A 152 -0.10 12.33 31.10
C GLN A 152 -0.67 13.59 31.74
N ARG A 153 -0.06 14.76 31.52
CA ARG A 153 -0.62 16.05 31.98
C ARG A 153 -1.97 16.38 31.35
N LYS A 154 -2.19 16.04 30.07
CA LYS A 154 -3.49 16.25 29.41
C LYS A 154 -4.54 15.23 29.87
N ILE A 155 -4.16 13.98 30.15
CA ILE A 155 -5.03 12.98 30.79
C ILE A 155 -5.49 13.49 32.16
N ALA A 156 -4.56 13.93 33.01
CA ALA A 156 -4.89 14.50 34.33
C ALA A 156 -5.79 15.74 34.23
N MET A 157 -5.54 16.62 33.25
CA MET A 157 -6.38 17.79 32.96
C MET A 157 -7.79 17.38 32.53
N TYR A 158 -7.96 16.42 31.60
CA TYR A 158 -9.29 15.93 31.20
C TYR A 158 -10.01 15.25 32.38
N ARG A 159 -9.35 14.36 33.12
CA ARG A 159 -9.92 13.69 34.31
C ARG A 159 -10.37 14.69 35.37
N ARG A 160 -9.62 15.77 35.58
CA ARG A 160 -10.04 16.86 36.47
C ARG A 160 -11.34 17.50 35.97
N LEU A 161 -11.39 17.99 34.73
CA LEU A 161 -12.58 18.64 34.16
C LEU A 161 -13.80 17.70 34.12
N GLN A 162 -13.59 16.40 33.87
CA GLN A 162 -14.62 15.35 33.95
C GLN A 162 -15.20 15.22 35.37
N SER A 163 -14.34 15.26 36.40
CA SER A 163 -14.76 15.20 37.81
C SER A 163 -15.45 16.47 38.29
N GLU A 164 -15.02 17.63 37.80
CA GLU A 164 -15.64 18.94 38.03
C GLU A 164 -16.92 19.14 37.20
N ARG A 165 -17.14 18.28 36.18
CA ARG A 165 -18.21 18.35 35.17
C ARG A 165 -18.25 19.67 34.38
N ASP A 166 -17.09 20.31 34.22
CA ASP A 166 -16.96 21.54 33.43
C ASP A 166 -17.06 21.24 31.92
N ILE A 167 -18.29 21.22 31.41
CA ILE A 167 -18.59 20.98 29.99
C ILE A 167 -17.94 22.05 29.09
N MET A 168 -17.87 23.31 29.54
CA MET A 168 -17.32 24.41 28.75
C MET A 168 -15.80 24.36 28.66
N GLY A 169 -15.11 24.10 29.78
CA GLY A 169 -13.67 23.84 29.82
C GLY A 169 -13.29 22.57 29.07
N ILE A 170 -14.14 21.53 29.05
CA ILE A 170 -13.97 20.35 28.17
C ILE A 170 -14.07 20.77 26.70
N MET A 171 -15.12 21.47 26.28
CA MET A 171 -15.30 21.90 24.88
C MET A 171 -14.17 22.80 24.40
N PHE A 172 -13.72 23.75 25.23
CA PHE A 172 -12.56 24.58 24.96
C PHE A 172 -11.27 23.74 24.84
N SER A 173 -11.06 22.81 25.78
CA SER A 173 -9.89 21.93 25.81
C SER A 173 -9.81 20.96 24.63
N LEU A 174 -10.96 20.51 24.10
CA LEU A 174 -11.06 19.64 22.93
C LEU A 174 -10.84 20.44 21.64
N ARG A 175 -11.51 21.59 21.45
CA ARG A 175 -11.29 22.50 20.31
C ARG A 175 -9.81 22.88 20.14
N ALA A 176 -9.11 23.17 21.24
CA ALA A 176 -7.69 23.54 21.22
C ALA A 176 -6.71 22.34 21.22
N GLY A 177 -7.13 21.15 21.66
CA GLY A 177 -6.24 20.01 21.93
C GLY A 177 -6.20 18.93 20.84
N LEU A 178 -7.22 18.84 19.99
CA LEU A 178 -7.38 17.73 19.03
C LEU A 178 -6.65 17.99 17.71
N LEU A 179 -5.40 17.53 17.63
CA LEU A 179 -4.53 17.70 16.46
C LEU A 179 -3.95 16.35 15.98
N ARG A 180 -4.07 16.02 14.68
CA ARG A 180 -3.73 14.69 14.12
C ARG A 180 -2.31 14.18 14.41
N LYS A 181 -1.34 15.07 14.63
CA LYS A 181 0.08 14.73 14.88
C LYS A 181 0.56 15.23 16.25
N HIS A 182 -0.32 15.34 17.24
CA HIS A 182 0.06 15.85 18.56
C HIS A 182 1.08 14.93 19.25
N TRP A 183 2.10 15.54 19.85
CA TRP A 183 3.15 14.94 20.69
C TRP A 183 3.93 13.72 20.16
N GLY A 184 3.72 13.30 18.91
CA GLY A 184 4.33 12.09 18.34
C GLY A 184 3.52 10.81 18.53
N LEU A 185 2.25 10.89 18.98
CA LEU A 185 1.39 9.72 19.22
C LEU A 185 1.29 8.79 17.99
N GLY A 186 1.08 9.35 16.79
CA GLY A 186 1.02 8.61 15.52
C GLY A 186 2.37 8.17 14.94
N ASN A 187 3.39 7.92 15.77
CA ASN A 187 4.71 7.46 15.32
C ASN A 187 4.65 5.94 15.01
N PRO A 188 4.90 5.48 13.76
CA PRO A 188 4.76 4.06 13.40
C PRO A 188 5.60 3.11 14.25
N ARG A 189 6.71 3.58 14.83
CA ARG A 189 7.57 2.78 15.73
C ARG A 189 6.91 2.43 17.06
N LEU A 190 5.82 3.09 17.45
CA LEU A 190 5.01 2.72 18.63
C LEU A 190 4.06 1.54 18.35
N TYR A 191 3.69 1.30 17.10
CA TYR A 191 2.73 0.27 16.69
C TYR A 191 3.40 -0.98 16.09
N GLY A 192 4.72 -1.10 16.23
CA GLY A 192 5.52 -2.22 15.73
C GLY A 192 6.41 -2.86 16.80
N VAL A 193 6.08 -2.70 18.09
CA VAL A 193 6.78 -3.36 19.21
C VAL A 193 5.93 -4.51 19.73
N SER A 194 4.71 -4.22 20.21
CA SER A 194 3.72 -5.22 20.61
C SER A 194 2.98 -5.81 19.41
N HIS A 195 2.56 -7.07 19.51
CA HIS A 195 1.66 -7.73 18.55
C HIS A 195 0.22 -7.21 18.68
N VAL A 196 -0.17 -6.70 19.85
CA VAL A 196 -1.49 -6.10 20.11
C VAL A 196 -1.36 -4.72 20.77
N GLY A 197 -2.01 -3.71 20.19
CA GLY A 197 -2.08 -2.36 20.73
C GLY A 197 -0.71 -1.66 20.83
N THR A 198 -0.62 -0.65 21.70
CA THR A 198 0.62 0.10 21.95
C THR A 198 0.76 0.46 23.45
N LYS A 199 1.62 1.43 23.80
CA LYS A 199 1.78 1.98 25.16
C LYS A 199 0.42 2.34 25.78
N HIS A 200 0.13 1.84 26.98
CA HIS A 200 -1.18 2.05 27.62
C HIS A 200 -1.53 3.52 27.87
N VAL A 201 -0.54 4.40 28.05
CA VAL A 201 -0.75 5.86 28.18
C VAL A 201 -1.27 6.53 26.89
N VAL A 202 -1.17 5.86 25.73
CA VAL A 202 -1.81 6.30 24.47
C VAL A 202 -3.28 5.89 24.47
N ASP A 203 -3.56 4.64 24.85
CA ASP A 203 -4.91 4.08 24.98
C ASP A 203 -5.73 4.92 26.00
N GLU A 204 -5.15 5.18 27.18
CA GLU A 204 -5.69 6.02 28.28
C GLU A 204 -5.96 7.48 27.86
N TYR A 205 -5.15 8.03 26.95
CA TYR A 205 -5.37 9.37 26.39
C TYR A 205 -6.57 9.40 25.44
N MET A 206 -6.70 8.38 24.58
CA MET A 206 -7.83 8.27 23.66
C MET A 206 -9.14 8.04 24.42
N GLU A 207 -9.13 7.18 25.45
CA GLU A 207 -10.26 6.98 26.37
C GLU A 207 -10.66 8.30 27.05
N ALA A 208 -9.72 9.03 27.66
CA ALA A 208 -10.01 10.31 28.31
C ALA A 208 -10.58 11.37 27.33
N VAL A 209 -10.18 11.34 26.05
CA VAL A 209 -10.78 12.18 25.00
C VAL A 209 -12.21 11.74 24.68
N LEU A 210 -12.46 10.43 24.51
CA LEU A 210 -13.78 9.89 24.19
C LEU A 210 -14.79 10.15 25.33
N THR A 211 -14.45 9.83 26.58
CA THR A 211 -15.29 10.14 27.75
C THR A 211 -15.58 11.65 27.86
N SER A 212 -14.63 12.51 27.47
CA SER A 212 -14.86 13.96 27.42
C SER A 212 -15.86 14.35 26.32
N MET A 213 -15.81 13.72 25.15
CA MET A 213 -16.82 13.92 24.10
C MET A 213 -18.21 13.42 24.54
N ASP A 214 -18.27 12.25 25.19
CA ASP A 214 -19.51 11.67 25.68
C ASP A 214 -20.19 12.56 26.73
N LEU A 215 -19.44 13.19 27.65
CA LEU A 215 -20.02 14.15 28.59
C LEU A 215 -20.59 15.40 27.90
N VAL A 216 -19.91 15.90 26.84
CA VAL A 216 -20.45 17.01 26.03
C VAL A 216 -21.71 16.59 25.26
N LEU A 217 -21.80 15.34 24.82
CA LEU A 217 -23.00 14.80 24.17
C LEU A 217 -24.15 14.61 25.16
N GLN A 218 -23.88 14.03 26.33
CA GLN A 218 -24.86 13.71 27.39
C GLN A 218 -25.33 14.91 28.21
N SER A 219 -24.59 16.04 28.22
CA SER A 219 -25.00 17.25 28.95
C SER A 219 -26.41 17.71 28.55
N ARG A 220 -27.20 18.21 29.50
CA ARG A 220 -28.59 18.60 29.21
C ARG A 220 -28.65 20.01 28.63
N GLY A 221 -28.79 20.09 27.30
CA GLY A 221 -29.32 21.29 26.67
C GLY A 221 -30.78 21.50 27.05
N SER A 222 -31.20 22.74 27.24
CA SER A 222 -32.60 23.05 27.58
C SER A 222 -33.52 22.64 26.43
N ARG A 223 -34.33 21.59 26.64
CA ARG A 223 -35.28 21.09 25.64
C ARG A 223 -36.46 22.03 25.52
N SER A 224 -36.36 23.00 24.60
CA SER A 224 -37.48 23.60 23.84
C SER A 224 -38.81 23.68 24.60
N SER A 225 -38.80 24.33 25.77
CA SER A 225 -40.00 24.45 26.60
C SER A 225 -40.91 25.50 26.00
N HIS A 226 -41.98 25.08 25.32
CA HIS A 226 -42.95 25.99 24.73
C HIS A 226 -43.93 26.62 25.75
N THR A 227 -43.64 26.43 27.05
CA THR A 227 -44.33 27.03 28.21
C THR A 227 -43.42 28.04 28.91
N LEU A 228 -44.02 29.13 29.38
CA LEU A 228 -43.34 30.38 29.75
C LEU A 228 -42.17 30.18 30.74
N ALA A 229 -40.97 30.54 30.31
CA ALA A 229 -39.80 30.64 31.19
C ALA A 229 -39.94 31.84 32.14
N LYS A 230 -39.54 31.65 33.41
CA LYS A 230 -39.20 32.76 34.30
C LYS A 230 -37.79 33.27 33.95
N PRO A 231 -37.53 34.58 33.95
CA PRO A 231 -36.18 35.10 33.83
C PRO A 231 -35.48 35.07 35.19
N HIS A 232 -34.62 34.07 35.43
CA HIS A 232 -33.47 34.15 36.35
C HIS A 232 -32.58 32.89 36.20
N ASP A 233 -31.33 33.12 35.79
CA ASP A 233 -30.11 32.40 36.18
C ASP A 233 -30.03 30.86 35.97
N ASP A 234 -30.20 30.39 34.72
CA ASP A 234 -29.93 29.00 34.32
C ASP A 234 -29.30 28.94 32.89
N ASP A 235 -28.35 29.83 32.60
CA ASP A 235 -27.78 30.07 31.24
C ASP A 235 -26.84 28.96 30.71
N ASP A 236 -26.36 28.03 31.55
CA ASP A 236 -25.39 26.98 31.17
C ASP A 236 -26.00 25.82 30.34
N ALA A 237 -27.29 25.88 30.01
CA ALA A 237 -28.05 24.79 29.38
C ALA A 237 -27.80 24.60 27.87
N LEU A 238 -26.60 24.12 27.53
CA LEU A 238 -26.00 24.11 26.18
C LEU A 238 -26.90 23.55 25.05
N SER A 239 -27.40 24.45 24.19
CA SER A 239 -28.30 24.15 23.05
C SER A 239 -27.78 23.03 22.13
N LEU A 240 -28.72 22.26 21.55
CA LEU A 240 -28.43 21.24 20.54
C LEU A 240 -27.63 21.81 19.36
N ASP A 241 -27.95 23.02 18.90
CA ASP A 241 -27.25 23.67 17.79
C ASP A 241 -25.80 23.98 18.15
N ASN A 242 -25.54 24.41 19.39
CA ASN A 242 -24.19 24.65 19.90
C ASN A 242 -23.38 23.35 19.98
N LYS A 243 -24.01 22.21 20.27
CA LYS A 243 -23.37 20.89 20.20
C LYS A 243 -23.05 20.50 18.76
N LEU A 244 -24.00 20.64 17.85
CA LEU A 244 -23.85 20.30 16.43
C LEU A 244 -22.74 21.15 15.77
N ALA A 245 -22.69 22.44 16.08
CA ALA A 245 -21.59 23.33 15.71
C ALA A 245 -20.25 22.84 16.27
N PHE A 246 -20.14 22.65 17.59
CA PHE A 246 -18.92 22.16 18.25
C PHE A 246 -18.40 20.84 17.68
N PHE A 247 -19.27 19.84 17.48
CA PHE A 247 -18.85 18.55 16.93
C PHE A 247 -18.50 18.65 15.43
N SER A 248 -19.21 19.47 14.65
CA SER A 248 -18.88 19.65 13.23
C SER A 248 -17.57 20.42 13.03
N GLU A 249 -17.34 21.49 13.80
CA GLU A 249 -16.07 22.23 13.89
C GLU A 249 -14.91 21.32 14.32
N THR A 250 -15.08 20.57 15.40
CA THR A 250 -14.05 19.67 15.95
C THR A 250 -13.71 18.57 14.94
N ARG A 251 -14.72 17.99 14.27
CA ARG A 251 -14.55 17.05 13.16
C ARG A 251 -13.89 17.69 11.93
N HIS A 252 -14.07 18.98 11.68
CA HIS A 252 -13.40 19.69 10.58
C HIS A 252 -11.91 19.96 10.90
N ALA A 253 -11.62 20.44 12.12
CA ALA A 253 -10.27 20.74 12.59
C ALA A 253 -9.42 19.47 12.80
N PHE A 254 -9.95 18.48 13.52
CA PHE A 254 -9.29 17.19 13.68
C PHE A 254 -9.27 16.41 12.36
N GLY A 255 -10.35 16.48 11.58
CA GLY A 255 -10.50 15.80 10.30
C GLY A 255 -11.15 14.41 10.41
N ARG A 256 -10.95 13.61 9.36
CA ARG A 256 -11.46 12.24 9.24
C ARG A 256 -10.33 11.31 8.77
N SER A 257 -10.43 10.03 9.12
CA SER A 257 -9.60 8.97 8.55
C SER A 257 -9.98 8.71 7.09
N ALA A 258 -9.00 8.23 6.31
CA ALA A 258 -9.21 7.76 4.93
C ALA A 258 -8.38 6.50 4.70
N LEU A 259 -8.91 5.53 3.96
CA LEU A 259 -8.20 4.30 3.59
C LEU A 259 -7.61 4.45 2.19
N MET A 260 -6.29 4.30 2.06
CA MET A 260 -5.57 4.43 0.79
C MET A 260 -5.04 3.06 0.32
N LEU A 261 -5.63 2.53 -0.73
CA LEU A 261 -5.30 1.24 -1.35
C LEU A 261 -4.37 1.48 -2.55
N SER A 262 -3.06 1.32 -2.33
CA SER A 262 -2.05 1.50 -3.39
C SER A 262 -2.14 0.43 -4.48
N GLY A 263 -1.77 0.77 -5.71
CA GLY A 263 -1.50 -0.21 -6.76
C GLY A 263 -0.35 -1.16 -6.37
N GLY A 264 -0.43 -2.41 -6.82
CA GLY A 264 0.56 -3.46 -6.51
C GLY A 264 0.43 -4.75 -7.33
N GLY A 265 -0.25 -4.72 -8.48
CA GLY A 265 -0.59 -5.92 -9.26
C GLY A 265 -1.31 -6.97 -8.42
N GLY A 266 -0.94 -8.25 -8.57
CA GLY A 266 -1.52 -9.36 -7.81
C GLY A 266 -1.37 -9.28 -6.29
N LEU A 267 -0.44 -8.47 -5.76
CA LEU A 267 -0.36 -8.21 -4.31
C LEU A 267 -1.53 -7.35 -3.80
N GLY A 268 -2.27 -6.68 -4.69
CA GLY A 268 -3.47 -5.91 -4.34
C GLY A 268 -4.60 -6.76 -3.77
N LEU A 269 -4.55 -8.09 -3.91
CA LEU A 269 -5.49 -9.01 -3.24
C LEU A 269 -5.42 -8.95 -1.70
N TYR A 270 -4.30 -8.48 -1.12
CA TYR A 270 -4.22 -8.24 0.32
C TYR A 270 -5.16 -7.12 0.80
N HIS A 271 -5.50 -6.16 -0.07
CA HIS A 271 -6.45 -5.09 0.27
C HIS A 271 -7.83 -5.64 0.58
N THR A 272 -8.27 -6.70 -0.12
CA THR A 272 -9.54 -7.38 0.14
C THR A 272 -9.61 -7.90 1.58
N GLY A 273 -8.53 -8.52 2.08
CA GLY A 273 -8.46 -9.02 3.46
C GLY A 273 -8.45 -7.89 4.49
N ILE A 274 -7.73 -6.80 4.22
CA ILE A 274 -7.70 -5.61 5.08
C ILE A 274 -9.09 -4.96 5.17
N VAL A 275 -9.77 -4.80 4.03
CA VAL A 275 -11.12 -4.23 4.01
C VAL A 275 -12.13 -5.16 4.68
N LYS A 276 -12.06 -6.48 4.45
CA LYS A 276 -12.93 -7.47 5.12
C LYS A 276 -12.89 -7.27 6.65
N THR A 277 -11.71 -7.26 7.26
CA THR A 277 -11.58 -7.05 8.71
C THR A 277 -12.01 -5.63 9.15
N LEU A 278 -11.82 -4.60 8.33
CA LEU A 278 -12.35 -3.26 8.64
C LEU A 278 -13.88 -3.17 8.57
N VAL A 279 -14.54 -3.99 7.74
CA VAL A 279 -16.01 -4.11 7.69
C VAL A 279 -16.52 -4.96 8.86
N GLU A 280 -15.91 -6.12 9.12
CA GLU A 280 -16.25 -7.02 10.24
C GLU A 280 -16.20 -6.32 11.61
N GLU A 281 -15.24 -5.42 11.81
CA GLU A 281 -15.07 -4.64 13.06
C GLU A 281 -15.80 -3.28 13.06
N GLY A 282 -16.47 -2.89 11.96
CA GLY A 282 -17.14 -1.58 11.84
C GLY A 282 -16.19 -0.37 11.80
N LEU A 283 -14.93 -0.57 11.39
CA LEU A 283 -13.85 0.42 11.39
C LEU A 283 -13.53 1.01 10.00
N LEU A 284 -14.30 0.66 8.96
CA LEU A 284 -14.08 1.13 7.59
C LEU A 284 -14.20 2.66 7.48
N PRO A 285 -13.15 3.38 6.99
CA PRO A 285 -13.23 4.83 6.85
C PRO A 285 -14.16 5.26 5.71
N THR A 286 -15.06 6.21 5.98
CA THR A 286 -15.98 6.87 5.00
C THR A 286 -15.31 7.55 3.80
N VAL A 287 -13.98 7.59 3.74
CA VAL A 287 -13.23 8.11 2.59
C VAL A 287 -12.27 7.02 2.12
N LEU A 288 -12.54 6.48 0.93
CA LEU A 288 -11.72 5.48 0.27
C LEU A 288 -10.93 6.13 -0.87
N SER A 289 -9.69 5.70 -1.07
CA SER A 289 -8.85 6.11 -2.20
C SER A 289 -8.12 4.88 -2.74
N GLY A 290 -8.12 4.70 -4.05
CA GLY A 290 -7.56 3.50 -4.68
C GLY A 290 -6.80 3.81 -5.97
N SER A 291 -5.77 3.01 -6.25
CA SER A 291 -5.01 3.06 -7.51
C SER A 291 -4.82 1.66 -8.07
N SER A 292 -5.03 1.47 -9.38
CA SER A 292 -4.99 0.16 -10.06
C SER A 292 -5.79 -0.91 -9.29
N ALA A 293 -5.14 -1.97 -8.83
CA ALA A 293 -5.72 -3.01 -7.96
C ALA A 293 -6.52 -2.44 -6.76
N GLY A 294 -6.04 -1.36 -6.15
CA GLY A 294 -6.71 -0.69 -5.03
C GLY A 294 -7.97 0.07 -5.43
N SER A 295 -8.07 0.61 -6.65
CA SER A 295 -9.33 1.22 -7.16
C SER A 295 -10.37 0.19 -7.56
N ILE A 296 -9.96 -1.05 -7.88
CA ILE A 296 -10.90 -2.16 -8.03
C ILE A 296 -11.54 -2.48 -6.67
N VAL A 297 -10.73 -2.62 -5.61
CA VAL A 297 -11.25 -2.92 -4.26
C VAL A 297 -12.03 -1.73 -3.69
N ALA A 298 -11.49 -0.50 -3.75
CA ALA A 298 -12.19 0.70 -3.29
C ALA A 298 -13.51 0.93 -4.04
N GLY A 299 -13.52 0.74 -5.37
CA GLY A 299 -14.73 0.83 -6.19
C GLY A 299 -15.71 -0.33 -5.98
N CYS A 300 -15.27 -1.51 -5.56
CA CYS A 300 -16.16 -2.59 -5.15
C CYS A 300 -16.89 -2.26 -3.83
N VAL A 301 -16.23 -1.49 -2.97
CA VAL A 301 -16.71 -1.15 -1.63
C VAL A 301 -17.59 0.09 -1.65
N GLY A 302 -17.12 1.18 -2.26
CA GLY A 302 -17.80 2.50 -2.29
C GLY A 302 -19.04 2.59 -3.18
N VAL A 303 -19.58 1.46 -3.64
CA VAL A 303 -20.79 1.36 -4.49
C VAL A 303 -21.93 0.59 -3.81
N ARG A 304 -21.74 0.23 -2.53
CA ARG A 304 -22.59 -0.63 -1.72
C ARG A 304 -22.94 -0.02 -0.37
N THR A 305 -23.99 -0.51 0.27
CA THR A 305 -24.32 -0.18 1.67
C THR A 305 -23.55 -1.06 2.65
N ASP A 306 -23.47 -0.67 3.92
CA ASP A 306 -22.76 -1.42 4.96
C ASP A 306 -23.33 -2.84 5.15
N GLU A 307 -24.63 -3.02 4.92
CA GLU A 307 -25.30 -4.33 4.91
C GLU A 307 -24.81 -5.19 3.73
N GLU A 308 -24.83 -4.66 2.50
CA GLU A 308 -24.38 -5.37 1.29
C GLU A 308 -22.89 -5.75 1.35
N LEU A 309 -22.05 -4.93 2.00
CA LEU A 309 -20.64 -5.23 2.22
C LEU A 309 -20.46 -6.51 3.06
N SER A 310 -21.32 -6.73 4.05
CA SER A 310 -21.26 -7.92 4.91
C SER A 310 -21.57 -9.23 4.17
N GLU A 311 -22.30 -9.17 3.04
CA GLU A 311 -22.56 -10.31 2.16
C GLU A 311 -21.41 -10.55 1.17
N VAL A 312 -20.85 -9.49 0.58
CA VAL A 312 -19.79 -9.58 -0.43
C VAL A 312 -18.49 -10.19 0.09
N PHE A 313 -18.20 -10.02 1.38
CA PHE A 313 -17.05 -10.64 2.03
C PHE A 313 -17.29 -12.07 2.53
N GLN A 314 -18.46 -12.66 2.30
CA GLN A 314 -18.72 -14.09 2.51
C GLN A 314 -18.14 -14.93 1.36
N ASP A 315 -17.77 -16.18 1.66
CA ASP A 315 -16.90 -16.97 0.79
C ASP A 315 -17.54 -17.29 -0.57
N GLY A 316 -16.91 -16.79 -1.64
CA GLY A 316 -17.31 -17.05 -3.03
C GLY A 316 -18.03 -15.90 -3.75
N HIS A 317 -18.45 -14.84 -3.05
CA HIS A 317 -19.21 -13.74 -3.69
C HIS A 317 -18.35 -12.74 -4.48
N LEU A 318 -17.04 -12.68 -4.23
CA LEU A 318 -16.11 -11.75 -4.89
C LEU A 318 -15.17 -12.47 -5.87
N ASP A 319 -15.34 -12.24 -7.17
CA ASP A 319 -14.46 -12.81 -8.22
C ASP A 319 -13.10 -12.12 -8.20
N LEU A 320 -12.14 -12.69 -7.45
CA LEU A 320 -10.78 -12.17 -7.28
C LEU A 320 -9.83 -12.49 -8.45
N SER A 321 -10.29 -13.13 -9.54
CA SER A 321 -9.43 -13.59 -10.66
C SER A 321 -8.87 -12.47 -11.56
N PHE A 322 -8.89 -11.21 -11.11
CA PHE A 322 -8.43 -10.03 -11.84
C PHE A 322 -6.99 -10.12 -12.37
N PHE A 323 -6.10 -10.76 -11.59
CA PHE A 323 -4.64 -10.78 -11.81
C PHE A 323 -4.08 -12.15 -12.24
N ASP A 324 -4.93 -13.13 -12.51
CA ASP A 324 -4.47 -14.40 -13.09
C ASP A 324 -3.86 -14.19 -14.47
N ALA A 325 -3.03 -15.14 -14.91
CA ALA A 325 -2.52 -15.17 -16.27
C ALA A 325 -3.70 -15.33 -17.26
N ASN A 326 -4.19 -14.19 -17.74
CA ASN A 326 -5.40 -14.07 -18.55
C ASN A 326 -5.19 -14.64 -19.95
N VAL A 327 -5.09 -15.96 -20.09
CA VAL A 327 -4.77 -16.65 -21.34
C VAL A 327 -5.94 -17.48 -21.85
N THR A 328 -6.63 -16.96 -22.86
CA THR A 328 -7.74 -17.64 -23.54
C THR A 328 -7.28 -18.95 -24.18
N ALA A 329 -8.14 -19.98 -24.25
CA ALA A 329 -7.82 -21.23 -24.94
C ALA A 329 -7.38 -21.01 -26.41
N ARG A 330 -7.98 -20.02 -27.10
CA ARG A 330 -7.59 -19.59 -28.45
C ARG A 330 -6.18 -18.98 -28.50
N GLU A 331 -5.79 -18.23 -27.48
CA GLU A 331 -4.44 -17.61 -27.40
C GLU A 331 -3.38 -18.63 -26.99
N ARG A 332 -3.73 -19.60 -26.13
CA ARG A 332 -2.91 -20.80 -25.91
C ARG A 332 -2.66 -21.51 -27.24
N ALA A 333 -3.70 -21.78 -28.03
CA ALA A 333 -3.55 -22.42 -29.34
C ALA A 333 -2.76 -21.59 -30.38
N HIS A 334 -2.76 -20.25 -30.27
CA HIS A 334 -2.11 -19.37 -31.24
C HIS A 334 -0.64 -19.07 -30.90
N TYR A 335 -0.32 -18.77 -29.64
CA TYR A 335 1.03 -18.35 -29.22
C TYR A 335 1.85 -19.48 -28.55
N THR A 336 1.28 -20.66 -28.24
CA THR A 336 2.08 -21.82 -27.77
C THR A 336 2.79 -22.47 -28.96
N PRO A 337 4.13 -22.53 -29.00
CA PRO A 337 4.84 -23.24 -30.06
C PRO A 337 4.58 -24.75 -29.99
N ALA A 338 4.47 -25.41 -31.15
CA ALA A 338 4.24 -26.86 -31.20
C ALA A 338 5.31 -27.69 -30.45
N TRP A 339 6.56 -27.20 -30.42
CA TRP A 339 7.64 -27.85 -29.65
C TRP A 339 7.41 -27.76 -28.14
N LEU A 340 6.73 -26.72 -27.64
CA LEU A 340 6.47 -26.52 -26.21
C LEU A 340 5.36 -27.45 -25.73
N ALA A 341 4.28 -27.60 -26.51
CA ALA A 341 3.21 -28.56 -26.22
C ALA A 341 3.74 -30.01 -26.11
N ALA A 342 4.75 -30.38 -26.89
CA ALA A 342 5.38 -31.71 -26.81
C ALA A 342 6.12 -31.99 -25.48
N VAL A 343 6.32 -30.99 -24.61
CA VAL A 343 7.04 -31.12 -23.32
C VAL A 343 6.10 -31.06 -22.10
N GLU A 344 4.79 -31.00 -22.31
CA GLU A 344 3.76 -30.78 -21.28
C GLU A 344 3.84 -31.78 -20.11
N GLY A 345 4.12 -33.05 -20.39
CA GLY A 345 4.27 -34.09 -19.36
C GLY A 345 5.66 -34.20 -18.70
N PHE A 346 6.67 -33.46 -19.17
CA PHE A 346 8.06 -33.60 -18.71
C PHE A 346 8.57 -32.43 -17.86
N VAL A 347 7.90 -31.28 -17.85
CA VAL A 347 8.32 -30.09 -17.10
C VAL A 347 7.40 -29.85 -15.88
N PRO A 348 7.87 -30.03 -14.63
CA PRO A 348 7.09 -29.66 -13.46
C PRO A 348 6.82 -28.14 -13.46
N GLY A 349 5.54 -27.76 -13.42
CA GLY A 349 5.12 -26.35 -13.52
C GLY A 349 4.84 -25.85 -14.94
N PHE A 350 4.74 -26.75 -15.93
CA PHE A 350 4.50 -26.44 -17.35
C PHE A 350 3.47 -25.33 -17.63
N ALA A 351 2.32 -25.33 -16.93
CA ALA A 351 1.28 -24.31 -17.10
C ALA A 351 1.82 -22.87 -16.99
N LYS A 352 2.69 -22.58 -16.01
CA LYS A 352 3.30 -21.25 -15.83
C LYS A 352 4.29 -20.90 -16.94
N LEU A 353 4.95 -21.89 -17.52
CA LEU A 353 5.85 -21.71 -18.67
C LEU A 353 5.05 -21.42 -19.94
N GLN A 354 3.94 -22.14 -20.17
CA GLN A 354 3.01 -21.86 -21.25
C GLN A 354 2.39 -20.46 -21.13
N GLU A 355 1.92 -20.10 -19.94
CA GLU A 355 1.39 -18.76 -19.63
C GLU A 355 2.43 -17.67 -19.93
N ALA A 356 3.67 -17.80 -19.45
CA ALA A 356 4.74 -16.85 -19.72
C ALA A 356 5.06 -16.69 -21.21
N VAL A 357 5.06 -17.79 -21.97
CA VAL A 357 5.29 -17.78 -23.43
C VAL A 357 4.14 -17.11 -24.18
N VAL A 358 2.89 -17.33 -23.78
CA VAL A 358 1.74 -16.65 -24.41
C VAL A 358 1.67 -15.17 -24.04
N LEU A 359 2.00 -14.80 -22.79
CA LEU A 359 2.13 -13.40 -22.38
C LEU A 359 3.24 -12.67 -23.17
N ALA A 360 4.38 -13.32 -23.40
CA ALA A 360 5.45 -12.80 -24.24
C ALA A 360 5.03 -12.67 -25.71
N GLY A 361 4.31 -13.65 -26.25
CA GLY A 361 3.74 -13.60 -27.60
C GLY A 361 2.76 -12.44 -27.79
N ARG A 362 1.82 -12.25 -26.86
CA ARG A 362 0.88 -11.11 -26.85
C ARG A 362 1.62 -9.76 -26.75
N PHE A 363 2.65 -9.67 -25.91
CA PHE A 363 3.45 -8.46 -25.77
C PHE A 363 4.18 -8.09 -27.07
N LEU A 364 4.76 -9.05 -27.78
CA LEU A 364 5.44 -8.83 -29.06
C LEU A 364 4.48 -8.43 -30.20
N ASP A 365 3.26 -8.98 -30.17
CA ASP A 365 2.22 -8.78 -31.20
C ASP A 365 1.41 -7.47 -30.99
N LYS A 366 1.13 -7.11 -29.73
CA LYS A 366 0.18 -6.02 -29.39
C LYS A 366 0.74 -4.93 -28.48
N GLY A 367 1.96 -5.09 -27.97
CA GLY A 367 2.61 -4.13 -27.07
C GLY A 367 2.10 -4.14 -25.63
N TYR A 368 1.18 -5.04 -25.25
CA TYR A 368 0.66 -5.15 -23.88
C TYR A 368 0.54 -6.60 -23.40
N ILE A 369 0.65 -6.79 -22.08
CA ILE A 369 0.78 -8.13 -21.45
C ILE A 369 -0.60 -8.70 -21.05
N LEU A 370 -1.50 -7.86 -20.52
CA LEU A 370 -2.78 -8.28 -19.94
C LEU A 370 -3.97 -7.72 -20.73
N ASP A 371 -4.99 -8.54 -20.95
CA ASP A 371 -6.22 -8.12 -21.63
C ASP A 371 -7.14 -7.32 -20.70
N ILE A 372 -7.46 -6.10 -21.11
CA ILE A 372 -8.39 -5.23 -20.39
C ILE A 372 -9.85 -5.62 -20.58
N SER A 373 -10.17 -6.43 -21.61
CA SER A 373 -11.54 -6.87 -21.90
C SER A 373 -12.07 -7.81 -20.82
N ARG A 374 -11.29 -8.81 -20.41
CA ARG A 374 -11.62 -9.65 -19.24
C ARG A 374 -11.63 -8.84 -17.94
N LEU A 375 -10.69 -7.89 -17.76
CA LEU A 375 -10.69 -7.02 -16.58
C LEU A 375 -12.00 -6.20 -16.49
N LYS A 376 -12.47 -5.64 -17.62
CA LYS A 376 -13.76 -4.95 -17.72
C LYS A 376 -14.93 -5.85 -17.33
N VAL A 377 -14.95 -7.12 -17.78
CA VAL A 377 -15.99 -8.09 -17.39
C VAL A 377 -15.97 -8.38 -15.88
N ILE A 378 -14.81 -8.62 -15.27
CA ILE A 378 -14.74 -8.93 -13.83
C ILE A 378 -15.07 -7.69 -12.98
N ILE A 379 -14.62 -6.49 -13.39
CA ILE A 379 -15.01 -5.24 -12.74
C ILE A 379 -16.53 -5.01 -12.89
N LEU A 380 -17.13 -5.22 -14.06
CA LEU A 380 -18.59 -5.07 -14.24
C LEU A 380 -19.43 -6.10 -13.48
N LYS A 381 -18.91 -7.30 -13.19
CA LYS A 381 -19.56 -8.25 -12.26
C LYS A 381 -19.53 -7.74 -10.82
N ASN A 382 -18.37 -7.26 -10.38
CA ASN A 382 -18.13 -6.92 -8.97
C ASN A 382 -18.61 -5.50 -8.63
N LEU A 383 -18.73 -4.59 -9.60
CA LEU A 383 -19.15 -3.19 -9.43
C LEU A 383 -20.46 -2.91 -10.20
N PHE A 384 -21.58 -3.18 -9.55
CA PHE A 384 -22.83 -2.48 -9.85
C PHE A 384 -22.79 -1.13 -9.08
N PHE A 385 -23.00 0.00 -9.79
CA PHE A 385 -23.04 1.40 -9.29
C PHE A 385 -21.70 2.16 -9.04
N ILE A 386 -21.69 3.32 -8.34
CA ILE A 386 -20.80 4.52 -8.54
C ILE A 386 -20.33 5.12 -7.17
N TYR A 387 -19.10 5.66 -6.85
CA TYR A 387 -18.26 6.76 -7.44
C TYR A 387 -16.69 6.63 -7.36
N GLU A 388 -15.99 7.20 -8.37
CA GLU A 388 -14.53 7.57 -8.52
C GLU A 388 -13.38 6.53 -8.32
N VAL A 389 -12.12 6.67 -8.80
CA VAL A 389 -11.20 7.81 -9.13
C VAL A 389 -10.33 7.50 -10.38
N CYS A 390 -9.78 8.53 -11.08
CA CYS A 390 -8.77 8.37 -12.17
C CYS A 390 -7.65 9.43 -12.14
N TRP A 391 -6.54 9.18 -12.86
CA TRP A 391 -5.44 10.11 -13.17
C TRP A 391 -5.32 10.30 -14.70
N ASP A 392 -4.71 11.41 -15.17
CA ASP A 392 -4.28 11.60 -16.57
C ASP A 392 -2.95 12.40 -16.62
N VAL A 393 -2.20 12.27 -17.72
CA VAL A 393 -0.81 12.75 -17.88
C VAL A 393 -0.64 13.55 -19.18
N CYS A 394 -1.45 14.61 -19.36
CA CYS A 394 -1.34 15.48 -20.56
C CYS A 394 -1.75 16.96 -20.39
N ARG A 395 -1.40 17.58 -19.25
CA ARG A 395 -1.27 19.05 -19.03
C ARG A 395 -0.63 19.33 -17.66
N ASP A 396 -0.09 20.54 -17.44
CA ASP A 396 0.78 20.89 -16.30
C ASP A 396 0.10 20.94 -14.91
N TYR A 397 -1.17 20.54 -14.78
CA TYR A 397 -1.90 20.50 -13.51
C TYR A 397 -2.72 19.20 -13.38
N PRO A 398 -2.65 18.49 -12.25
CA PRO A 398 -3.47 17.31 -12.01
C PRO A 398 -4.94 17.72 -11.86
N GLN A 399 -5.81 17.22 -12.74
CA GLN A 399 -7.25 17.45 -12.63
C GLN A 399 -7.85 16.55 -11.55
N LEU A 400 -8.33 17.15 -10.46
CA LEU A 400 -9.15 16.44 -9.49
C LEU A 400 -10.58 16.30 -10.02
N LEU A 401 -10.89 15.13 -10.56
CA LEU A 401 -12.25 14.66 -10.68
C LEU A 401 -12.79 14.40 -9.25
N ASN A 402 -13.91 15.03 -8.93
CA ASN A 402 -14.67 14.81 -7.70
C ASN A 402 -16.18 14.92 -8.01
N TYR A 403 -17.03 14.56 -7.04
CA TYR A 403 -18.49 14.65 -7.14
C TYR A 403 -19.09 16.02 -7.54
N LEU A 404 -18.31 17.12 -7.54
CA LEU A 404 -18.71 18.43 -8.06
C LEU A 404 -18.24 18.66 -9.51
N THR A 405 -17.06 18.17 -9.89
CA THR A 405 -16.44 18.39 -11.22
C THR A 405 -16.76 17.29 -12.22
N ALA A 406 -17.06 16.07 -11.77
CA ALA A 406 -17.27 14.88 -12.59
C ALA A 406 -18.44 13.97 -12.13
N PRO A 407 -19.61 14.52 -11.68
CA PRO A 407 -20.66 13.77 -10.98
C PRO A 407 -21.24 12.56 -11.73
N ASN A 408 -21.06 12.48 -13.04
CA ASN A 408 -21.66 11.44 -13.89
C ASN A 408 -20.69 10.31 -14.28
N VAL A 409 -19.41 10.32 -13.85
CA VAL A 409 -18.42 9.31 -14.29
C VAL A 409 -18.67 7.92 -13.67
N LEU A 410 -18.64 6.88 -14.50
CA LEU A 410 -18.88 5.50 -14.09
C LEU A 410 -17.63 4.84 -13.48
N VAL A 411 -17.74 4.28 -12.27
CA VAL A 411 -16.58 3.73 -11.52
C VAL A 411 -15.90 2.60 -12.24
N TRP A 412 -16.64 1.67 -12.85
CA TRP A 412 -16.03 0.58 -13.59
C TRP A 412 -15.10 1.11 -14.69
N SER A 413 -15.36 2.29 -15.27
CA SER A 413 -14.47 2.95 -16.23
C SER A 413 -13.29 3.68 -15.55
N ALA A 414 -13.53 4.35 -14.42
CA ALA A 414 -12.48 5.02 -13.64
C ALA A 414 -11.46 4.00 -13.09
N SER A 415 -11.91 2.90 -12.50
CA SER A 415 -11.05 1.81 -12.00
C SER A 415 -10.35 1.04 -13.13
N LEU A 416 -10.91 0.99 -14.35
CA LEU A 416 -10.21 0.48 -15.54
C LEU A 416 -9.10 1.44 -16.01
N ALA A 417 -9.39 2.73 -16.11
CA ALA A 417 -8.41 3.73 -16.51
C ALA A 417 -7.28 3.87 -15.46
N SER A 418 -7.61 3.76 -14.17
CA SER A 418 -6.63 3.63 -13.06
C SER A 418 -5.80 2.34 -13.12
N CYS A 419 -6.22 1.33 -13.89
CA CYS A 419 -5.43 0.14 -14.22
C CYS A 419 -4.64 0.26 -15.54
N ALA A 420 -4.84 1.30 -16.35
CA ALA A 420 -4.23 1.47 -17.68
C ALA A 420 -2.74 1.88 -17.60
N ILE A 421 -1.89 0.96 -17.18
CA ILE A 421 -0.43 1.15 -17.11
C ILE A 421 0.18 0.86 -18.49
N PRO A 422 0.92 1.82 -19.12
CA PRO A 422 1.57 1.61 -20.40
C PRO A 422 2.41 0.32 -20.46
N MET A 423 2.39 -0.34 -21.61
CA MET A 423 3.02 -1.65 -21.86
C MET A 423 2.45 -2.85 -21.06
N VAL A 424 1.55 -2.63 -20.09
CA VAL A 424 0.89 -3.70 -19.31
C VAL A 424 -0.56 -3.87 -19.72
N PHE A 425 -1.29 -2.76 -19.78
CA PHE A 425 -2.69 -2.63 -20.21
C PHE A 425 -2.83 -1.51 -21.23
N SER A 426 -3.87 -1.56 -22.08
CA SER A 426 -4.18 -0.46 -23.01
C SER A 426 -4.83 0.73 -22.28
N PRO A 427 -4.72 1.96 -22.82
CA PRO A 427 -5.55 3.10 -22.41
C PRO A 427 -7.06 2.80 -22.46
N VAL A 428 -7.84 3.51 -21.65
CA VAL A 428 -9.30 3.39 -21.56
C VAL A 428 -9.93 4.78 -21.42
N GLU A 429 -10.99 5.03 -22.19
CA GLU A 429 -11.79 6.25 -22.07
C GLU A 429 -12.72 6.19 -20.86
N LEU A 430 -12.90 7.31 -20.17
CA LEU A 430 -13.86 7.44 -19.07
C LEU A 430 -15.28 7.56 -19.63
N TYR A 431 -16.21 6.77 -19.10
CA TYR A 431 -17.61 6.78 -19.51
C TYR A 431 -18.44 7.60 -18.52
N GLY A 432 -19.26 8.50 -19.05
CA GLY A 432 -20.32 9.18 -18.30
C GLY A 432 -21.63 8.38 -18.31
N LYS A 433 -22.44 8.55 -17.28
CA LYS A 433 -23.87 8.23 -17.29
C LYS A 433 -24.61 9.30 -18.08
N ASP A 434 -25.47 8.90 -19.01
CA ASP A 434 -26.33 9.83 -19.73
C ASP A 434 -27.24 10.61 -18.78
N GLN A 435 -27.33 11.92 -19.00
CA GLN A 435 -28.37 12.72 -18.36
C GLN A 435 -29.68 12.43 -19.08
N VAL A 436 -30.60 11.74 -18.40
CA VAL A 436 -31.99 11.65 -18.84
C VAL A 436 -32.55 13.08 -18.91
N PRO A 437 -33.07 13.56 -20.05
CA PRO A 437 -33.70 14.86 -20.11
C PRO A 437 -34.94 14.86 -19.20
N THR A 438 -34.95 15.82 -18.26
CA THR A 438 -36.01 16.04 -17.27
C THR A 438 -37.23 16.73 -17.86
#